data_AF-A0A9D5RBW4-F1
#
_entry.id   AF-A0A9D5RBW4-F1
#
_cell.length_a   1.000
_cell.length_b   1.000
_cell.length_c   1.000
_cell.angle_alpha   90.00
_cell.angle_beta   90.00
_cell.angle_gamma   90.00
#
_symmetry.space_group_name_H-M   'P 1'
#
loop_
_entity.id
_entity.type
_entity.pdbx_description
1 polymer ?
#
loop_
_entity_poly.entity_id
_entity_poly.type
_entity_poly.pdbx_seq_one_letter_code
_entity_poly.pdbx_strand_id
1 'polypeptide(L)'
;MKGWHQMGAGILAVLCLFGGTASAEGTVQCTQQGSKVTISGKLETTKPNEIIAITVLPEGKETTAAQQEDILYINQQPSQDGSFSFAFDMNGGTREATAWISREYGTEEEAYDFVYKSTEDITSAIADINAADTAEKMKQALQKACGSYTNAFVLGMDLAMLEQIQPPYTNIYQALVDGRPYSETDTTNAASIFESATLVEQLSQSRDAAWIQKTLEEKGSALGAVVDGDVFEQILSERIKEPSQVYDALALKTFENSKALRQAYMESILLTAVAYPKNGRFDVQYVLSSCKGELGISEEVNSIEALSDAGKVKAYENLTGKRFTSLQALEERLRELAKTTGSSTVISGGNSGGGGSRGGGISIQNPQGLEPVEPIVQETQQEPEAFSDMEDAAWAKEAVYAMYELGIINGKEDGMFAPNSSVTREEFLKMAVLTAGVPQTDKTVDFLDVPEDAWFYSFVQQGAAAGITNGVNAELFGVGQEISRQDMAVMVYRTAEIRGMEFSETEMSFTDADQIADYAKGAVAALYGAGIIAGNPDGSFAPNGTATRAEAAQMLYRLIGSKEE
;
A
#
# COMPACT_ATOMS: atom_id res chain seq x y z
N MET A 1 40.81 7.98 46.57
CA MET A 1 41.38 7.49 45.29
C MET A 1 40.23 7.53 44.29
N LYS A 2 40.17 8.57 43.45
CA LYS A 2 40.21 8.49 41.96
C LYS A 2 39.15 7.52 41.40
N GLY A 3 38.16 7.89 40.60
CA GLY A 3 37.90 9.09 39.81
C GLY A 3 36.46 9.09 39.26
N TRP A 4 36.17 10.10 38.45
CA TRP A 4 34.87 10.55 37.92
C TRP A 4 34.06 9.52 37.11
N HIS A 5 32.71 9.57 37.17
CA HIS A 5 31.82 10.05 36.08
C HIS A 5 30.32 9.81 36.35
N GLN A 6 29.54 10.89 36.12
CA GLN A 6 28.25 11.00 35.43
C GLN A 6 26.89 10.48 35.95
N MET A 7 25.92 11.36 35.70
CA MET A 7 24.46 11.32 35.78
C MET A 7 23.79 10.44 34.69
N GLY A 8 22.49 10.17 34.86
CA GLY A 8 21.48 9.86 33.82
C GLY A 8 20.29 9.08 34.43
N ALA A 9 19.06 9.60 34.56
CA ALA A 9 18.04 9.88 33.51
C ALA A 9 17.83 8.63 32.62
N GLY A 10 16.69 7.93 32.63
CA GLY A 10 15.38 8.40 32.17
C GLY A 10 15.30 8.24 30.65
N ILE A 11 14.71 7.16 30.12
CA ILE A 11 14.40 7.00 28.69
C ILE A 11 13.09 6.21 28.56
N LEU A 12 11.98 6.96 28.60
CA LEU A 12 10.78 6.71 27.81
C LEU A 12 10.78 7.83 26.75
N ALA A 13 10.38 7.52 25.52
CA ALA A 13 10.40 8.34 24.30
C ALA A 13 11.74 8.36 23.52
N VAL A 14 11.66 8.11 22.21
CA VAL A 14 12.04 8.98 21.07
C VAL A 14 11.66 8.22 19.79
N LEU A 15 10.64 8.66 19.04
CA LEU A 15 10.84 9.39 17.78
C LEU A 15 9.67 10.36 17.50
N CYS A 16 9.63 11.44 18.28
CA CYS A 16 9.32 12.77 17.74
C CYS A 16 10.66 13.50 17.66
N LEU A 17 10.96 14.18 16.54
CA LEU A 17 11.79 15.39 16.46
C LEU A 17 12.04 15.78 14.98
N PHE A 18 11.38 16.86 14.54
CA PHE A 18 12.12 18.01 14.03
C PHE A 18 11.62 19.25 14.77
N GLY A 19 12.56 20.05 15.23
CA GLY A 19 12.35 21.02 16.30
C GLY A 19 11.78 22.36 15.86
N GLY A 20 10.88 22.86 16.69
CA GLY A 20 10.56 24.26 16.93
C GLY A 20 9.99 24.34 18.35
N THR A 21 10.58 25.16 19.20
CA THR A 21 10.13 25.35 20.59
C THR A 21 8.76 26.05 20.62
N ALA A 22 7.70 25.37 21.09
CA ALA A 22 6.74 25.87 22.10
C ALA A 22 5.49 24.96 22.21
N SER A 23 5.21 24.57 23.46
CA SER A 23 3.91 24.28 24.10
C SER A 23 2.93 23.22 23.56
N ALA A 24 2.68 22.26 24.45
CA ALA A 24 1.65 21.23 24.53
C ALA A 24 0.24 21.55 23.94
N GLU A 25 -0.22 20.63 23.09
CA GLU A 25 -1.55 20.01 22.98
C GLU A 25 -2.79 20.82 23.44
N GLY A 26 -3.30 21.61 22.51
CA GLY A 26 -4.71 21.97 22.34
C GLY A 26 -4.91 22.39 20.89
N THR A 27 -5.68 21.65 20.09
CA THR A 27 -5.89 21.95 18.65
C THR A 27 -6.75 23.21 18.49
N VAL A 28 -6.11 24.37 18.53
CA VAL A 28 -6.74 25.65 18.16
C VAL A 28 -6.83 25.71 16.64
N GLN A 29 -8.01 26.02 16.14
CA GLN A 29 -8.31 26.20 14.72
C GLN A 29 -8.83 27.61 14.49
N CYS A 30 -8.49 28.18 13.34
CA CYS A 30 -9.02 29.45 12.86
C CYS A 30 -9.75 29.19 11.55
N THR A 31 -10.95 29.72 11.35
CA THR A 31 -11.65 29.66 10.06
C THR A 31 -12.14 31.04 9.69
N GLN A 32 -12.28 31.32 8.38
CA GLN A 32 -12.74 32.61 7.89
C GLN A 32 -13.83 32.43 6.83
N GLN A 33 -14.92 33.18 6.96
CA GLN A 33 -15.97 33.31 5.94
C GLN A 33 -16.29 34.80 5.74
N GLY A 34 -15.84 35.37 4.63
CA GLY A 34 -15.92 36.81 4.39
C GLY A 34 -15.15 37.60 5.46
N SER A 35 -15.80 38.55 6.15
CA SER A 35 -15.20 39.30 7.26
C SER A 35 -15.13 38.52 8.58
N LYS A 36 -15.90 37.43 8.68
CA LYS A 36 -16.10 36.72 9.94
C LYS A 36 -15.00 35.70 10.16
N VAL A 37 -14.23 35.88 11.23
CA VAL A 37 -13.22 34.95 11.71
C VAL A 37 -13.80 34.17 12.89
N THR A 38 -13.55 32.86 12.92
CA THR A 38 -13.91 31.99 14.05
C THR A 38 -12.66 31.30 14.56
N ILE A 39 -12.32 31.51 15.83
CA ILE A 39 -11.25 30.79 16.52
C ILE A 39 -11.88 29.84 17.53
N SER A 40 -11.60 28.56 17.39
CA SER A 40 -12.14 27.51 18.25
C SER A 40 -11.07 26.51 18.63
N GLY A 41 -11.22 25.87 19.76
CA GLY A 41 -10.28 24.86 20.20
C GLY A 41 -10.73 24.22 21.49
N LYS A 42 -9.82 23.45 22.09
CA LYS A 42 -10.03 22.81 23.37
C LYS A 42 -8.75 22.93 24.19
N LEU A 43 -8.88 23.46 25.41
CA LEU A 43 -7.81 23.50 26.40
C LEU A 43 -7.99 22.37 27.40
N GLU A 44 -6.89 21.84 27.94
CA GLU A 44 -6.97 20.93 29.08
C GLU A 44 -7.45 21.70 30.32
N THR A 45 -8.71 21.50 30.71
CA THR A 45 -9.27 22.07 31.93
C THR A 45 -9.35 21.05 33.06
N THR A 46 -9.07 21.50 34.29
CA THR A 46 -9.29 20.71 35.51
C THR A 46 -10.62 21.03 36.19
N LYS A 47 -11.40 22.00 35.65
CA LYS A 47 -12.62 22.52 36.27
C LYS A 47 -13.75 22.67 35.23
N PRO A 48 -14.94 22.11 35.48
CA PRO A 48 -16.10 22.38 34.63
C PRO A 48 -16.49 23.86 34.72
N ASN A 49 -16.89 24.46 33.59
CA ASN A 49 -17.30 25.88 33.47
C ASN A 49 -16.18 26.90 33.69
N GLU A 50 -14.92 26.55 33.45
CA GLU A 50 -13.79 27.49 33.49
C GLU A 50 -13.95 28.58 32.41
N ILE A 51 -13.74 29.85 32.78
CA ILE A 51 -13.81 30.96 31.83
C ILE A 51 -12.56 30.94 30.95
N ILE A 52 -12.80 30.94 29.64
CA ILE A 52 -11.77 31.13 28.61
C ILE A 52 -11.93 32.54 28.06
N ALA A 53 -10.83 33.28 27.99
CA ALA A 53 -10.77 34.61 27.40
C ALA A 53 -9.90 34.61 26.15
N ILE A 54 -10.26 35.45 25.18
CA ILE A 54 -9.50 35.68 23.96
C ILE A 54 -9.23 37.17 23.80
N THR A 55 -7.99 37.53 23.45
CA THR A 55 -7.61 38.87 23.02
C THR A 55 -6.89 38.77 21.68
N VAL A 56 -7.39 39.46 20.66
CA VAL A 56 -6.81 39.46 19.32
C VAL A 56 -6.08 40.78 19.10
N LEU A 57 -4.81 40.70 18.75
CA LEU A 57 -3.90 41.82 18.55
C LEU A 57 -3.24 41.73 17.17
N PRO A 58 -2.69 42.84 16.64
CA PRO A 58 -1.76 42.76 15.51
C PRO A 58 -0.58 41.85 15.85
N GLU A 59 -0.05 41.16 14.84
CA GLU A 59 1.11 40.29 14.99
C GLU A 59 2.28 41.00 15.70
N GLY A 60 2.96 40.26 16.58
CA GLY A 60 4.12 40.75 17.35
C GLY A 60 3.77 41.66 18.52
N LYS A 61 2.48 41.91 18.81
CA LYS A 61 2.04 42.60 20.04
C LYS A 61 1.62 41.62 21.12
N GLU A 62 2.13 41.85 22.32
CA GLU A 62 1.77 41.12 23.54
C GLU A 62 0.65 41.83 24.32
N THR A 63 -0.14 41.05 25.06
CA THR A 63 -1.24 41.54 25.91
C THR A 63 -0.79 42.56 26.95
N THR A 64 0.44 42.44 27.47
CA THR A 64 1.01 43.34 28.48
C THR A 64 1.44 44.70 27.93
N ALA A 65 1.69 44.78 26.62
CA ALA A 65 2.19 45.98 25.94
C ALA A 65 1.13 46.66 25.05
N ALA A 66 -0.02 46.01 24.83
CA ALA A 66 -1.08 46.50 23.98
C ALA A 66 -1.81 47.71 24.58
N GLN A 67 -2.03 48.74 23.75
CA GLN A 67 -2.93 49.84 24.08
C GLN A 67 -4.37 49.50 23.69
N GLN A 68 -5.35 50.23 24.23
CA GLN A 68 -6.76 49.98 23.92
C GLN A 68 -7.08 50.03 22.42
N GLU A 69 -6.37 50.87 21.67
CA GLU A 69 -6.50 51.01 20.21
C GLU A 69 -5.88 49.85 19.40
N ASP A 70 -5.05 49.03 20.04
CA ASP A 70 -4.45 47.84 19.42
C ASP A 70 -5.39 46.63 19.46
N ILE A 71 -6.43 46.65 20.29
CA ILE A 71 -7.31 45.51 20.50
C ILE A 71 -8.22 45.35 19.27
N LEU A 72 -7.98 44.30 18.49
CA LEU A 72 -8.82 43.94 17.34
C LEU A 72 -10.12 43.26 17.79
N TYR A 73 -10.03 42.41 18.81
CA TYR A 73 -11.17 41.74 19.43
C TYR A 73 -10.83 41.31 20.86
N ILE A 74 -11.81 41.33 21.76
CA ILE A 74 -11.68 40.77 23.10
C ILE A 74 -13.02 40.23 23.57
N ASN A 75 -13.03 39.01 24.12
CA ASN A 75 -14.23 38.41 24.70
C ASN A 75 -13.87 37.30 25.69
N GLN A 76 -14.84 36.87 26.48
CA GLN A 76 -14.71 35.73 27.38
C GLN A 76 -16.00 34.92 27.45
N GLN A 77 -15.89 33.61 27.62
CA GLN A 77 -17.04 32.71 27.77
C GLN A 77 -16.73 31.52 28.69
N PRO A 78 -17.72 30.98 29.40
CA PRO A 78 -17.55 29.74 30.13
C PRO A 78 -17.41 28.54 29.18
N SER A 79 -16.46 27.65 29.45
CA SER A 79 -16.24 26.41 28.69
C SER A 79 -16.85 25.19 29.42
N GLN A 80 -17.45 24.23 28.70
CA GLN A 80 -18.01 23.05 29.37
C GLN A 80 -16.91 22.05 29.78
N ASP A 81 -16.02 21.75 28.85
CA ASP A 81 -14.94 20.74 28.96
C ASP A 81 -13.60 21.31 28.44
N GLY A 82 -13.42 22.63 28.53
CA GLY A 82 -12.27 23.34 27.96
C GLY A 82 -12.44 23.71 26.49
N SER A 83 -13.52 23.28 25.83
CA SER A 83 -13.85 23.72 24.48
C SER A 83 -14.33 25.17 24.44
N PHE A 84 -13.89 25.91 23.42
CA PHE A 84 -14.30 27.29 23.15
C PHE A 84 -14.51 27.54 21.65
N SER A 85 -15.30 28.56 21.34
CA SER A 85 -15.48 29.08 19.97
C SER A 85 -15.82 30.57 20.03
N PHE A 86 -14.95 31.41 19.46
CA PHE A 86 -15.13 32.85 19.37
C PHE A 86 -15.27 33.24 17.91
N ALA A 87 -16.38 33.87 17.56
CA ALA A 87 -16.62 34.40 16.22
C ALA A 87 -16.71 35.93 16.25
N PHE A 88 -15.96 36.58 15.38
CA PHE A 88 -15.84 38.03 15.32
C PHE A 88 -15.59 38.55 13.91
N ASP A 89 -16.00 39.79 13.64
CA ASP A 89 -15.74 40.45 12.36
C ASP A 89 -14.40 41.17 12.39
N MET A 90 -13.57 40.89 11.39
CA MET A 90 -12.38 41.67 11.10
C MET A 90 -12.65 42.60 9.91
N ASN A 91 -12.08 43.81 9.96
CA ASN A 91 -12.31 44.84 8.96
C ASN A 91 -11.00 45.29 8.30
N GLY A 92 -11.08 45.82 7.08
CA GLY A 92 -9.95 46.39 6.34
C GLY A 92 -9.14 45.36 5.53
N GLY A 93 -7.89 45.69 5.23
CA GLY A 93 -7.02 44.89 4.37
C GLY A 93 -6.48 43.62 5.02
N THR A 94 -5.89 42.76 4.19
CA THR A 94 -5.17 41.56 4.62
C THR A 94 -4.08 41.92 5.61
N ARG A 95 -4.03 41.20 6.73
CA ARG A 95 -3.06 41.44 7.82
C ARG A 95 -2.89 40.21 8.70
N GLU A 96 -1.77 40.19 9.40
CA GLU A 96 -1.45 39.18 10.40
C GLU A 96 -1.93 39.63 11.78
N ALA A 97 -2.35 38.66 12.59
CA ALA A 97 -2.86 38.89 13.93
C ALA A 97 -2.53 37.70 14.84
N THR A 98 -2.43 37.97 16.13
CA THR A 98 -2.19 36.96 17.17
C THR A 98 -3.41 36.92 18.08
N ALA A 99 -3.99 35.73 18.25
CA ALA A 99 -5.01 35.45 19.23
C ALA A 99 -4.38 34.91 20.51
N TRP A 100 -4.43 35.70 21.56
CA TRP A 100 -3.98 35.33 22.90
C TRP A 100 -5.15 34.69 23.65
N ILE A 101 -5.02 33.41 23.97
CA ILE A 101 -6.04 32.60 24.63
C ILE A 101 -5.57 32.35 26.07
N SER A 102 -6.43 32.66 27.03
CA SER A 102 -6.10 32.54 28.46
C SER A 102 -7.25 31.94 29.26
N ARG A 103 -6.89 31.41 30.43
CA ARG A 103 -7.82 30.85 31.42
C ARG A 103 -8.02 31.85 32.56
N GLU A 104 -9.16 31.78 33.23
CA GLU A 104 -9.54 32.70 34.31
C GLU A 104 -8.42 32.93 35.35
N TYR A 105 -7.91 34.16 35.43
CA TYR A 105 -6.83 34.62 36.34
C TYR A 105 -5.43 33.99 36.16
N GLY A 106 -5.17 33.26 35.07
CA GLY A 106 -3.86 32.68 34.78
C GLY A 106 -2.88 33.65 34.13
N THR A 107 -1.59 33.56 34.49
CA THR A 107 -0.46 34.18 33.76
C THR A 107 -0.05 33.39 32.51
N GLU A 108 -0.74 32.27 32.24
CA GLU A 108 -0.44 31.37 31.12
C GLU A 108 -1.36 31.75 29.95
N GLU A 109 -0.76 32.40 28.95
CA GLU A 109 -1.41 32.76 27.70
C GLU A 109 -0.80 31.92 26.57
N GLU A 110 -1.65 31.32 25.75
CA GLU A 110 -1.25 30.67 24.51
C GLU A 110 -1.48 31.63 23.35
N ALA A 111 -0.44 31.85 22.54
CA ALA A 111 -0.50 32.70 21.36
C ALA A 111 -0.78 31.83 20.13
N TYR A 112 -1.80 32.21 19.35
CA TYR A 112 -2.12 31.59 18.08
C TYR A 112 -2.08 32.62 16.96
N ASP A 113 -1.08 32.52 16.10
CA ASP A 113 -0.92 33.41 14.95
C ASP A 113 -1.83 32.98 13.79
N PHE A 114 -2.47 33.97 13.18
CA PHE A 114 -3.34 33.77 12.03
C PHE A 114 -3.31 34.96 11.08
N VAL A 115 -3.73 34.72 9.83
CA VAL A 115 -3.81 35.74 8.80
C VAL A 115 -5.28 36.00 8.47
N TYR A 116 -5.72 37.24 8.65
CA TYR A 116 -7.00 37.69 8.09
C TYR A 116 -6.79 38.11 6.64
N LYS A 117 -7.56 37.53 5.72
CA LYS A 117 -7.59 37.94 4.31
C LYS A 117 -8.73 38.92 4.06
N SER A 118 -8.50 39.98 3.29
CA SER A 118 -9.60 40.86 2.87
C SER A 118 -10.57 40.12 1.95
N THR A 119 -11.83 40.55 1.88
CA THR A 119 -12.81 39.97 0.93
C THR A 119 -12.29 40.05 -0.51
N GLU A 120 -11.61 41.13 -0.89
CA GLU A 120 -11.02 41.31 -2.23
C GLU A 120 -9.93 40.26 -2.51
N ASP A 121 -9.05 40.00 -1.53
CA ASP A 121 -8.00 39.00 -1.66
C ASP A 121 -8.56 37.56 -1.69
N ILE A 122 -9.64 37.29 -0.93
CA ILE A 122 -10.35 36.00 -0.99
C ILE A 122 -10.97 35.81 -2.37
N THR A 123 -11.68 36.81 -2.90
CA THR A 123 -12.27 36.76 -4.24
C THR A 123 -11.21 36.52 -5.31
N SER A 124 -10.09 37.23 -5.23
CA SER A 124 -8.95 37.06 -6.15
C SER A 124 -8.36 35.64 -6.05
N ALA A 125 -8.14 35.14 -4.84
CA ALA A 125 -7.62 33.80 -4.61
C ALA A 125 -8.55 32.70 -5.14
N ILE A 126 -9.87 32.82 -4.91
CA ILE A 126 -10.86 31.86 -5.40
C ILE A 126 -10.94 31.91 -6.93
N ALA A 127 -10.80 33.08 -7.55
CA ALA A 127 -10.70 33.20 -9.01
C ALA A 127 -9.47 32.46 -9.57
N ASP A 128 -8.30 32.63 -8.94
CA ASP A 128 -7.07 31.92 -9.33
C ASP A 128 -7.20 30.40 -9.15
N ILE A 129 -7.74 29.94 -8.01
CA ILE A 129 -8.01 28.52 -7.74
C ILE A 129 -8.98 27.95 -8.78
N ASN A 130 -10.05 28.67 -9.10
CA ASN A 130 -11.02 28.24 -10.10
C ASN A 130 -10.45 28.26 -11.53
N ALA A 131 -9.43 29.05 -11.81
CA ALA A 131 -8.74 29.07 -13.10
C ALA A 131 -7.68 27.96 -13.26
N ALA A 132 -7.27 27.30 -12.17
CA ALA A 132 -6.22 26.28 -12.19
C ALA A 132 -6.69 24.95 -12.82
N ASP A 133 -6.29 24.69 -14.07
CA ASP A 133 -6.68 23.52 -14.87
C ASP A 133 -5.79 22.27 -14.70
N THR A 134 -4.76 22.34 -13.85
CA THR A 134 -3.79 21.27 -13.61
C THR A 134 -3.37 21.26 -12.15
N ALA A 135 -2.97 20.09 -11.63
CA ALA A 135 -2.52 19.92 -10.26
C ALA A 135 -1.40 20.92 -9.86
N GLU A 136 -0.45 21.16 -10.77
CA GLU A 136 0.64 22.11 -10.51
C GLU A 136 0.16 23.57 -10.45
N LYS A 137 -0.77 23.99 -11.34
CA LYS A 137 -1.38 25.33 -11.24
C LYS A 137 -2.24 25.46 -9.98
N MET A 138 -2.91 24.39 -9.55
CA MET A 138 -3.73 24.35 -8.34
C MET A 138 -2.85 24.54 -7.10
N LYS A 139 -1.75 23.79 -7.03
CA LYS A 139 -0.72 23.98 -6.00
C LYS A 139 -0.23 25.42 -5.95
N GLN A 140 0.12 26.02 -7.10
CA GLN A 140 0.59 27.41 -7.15
C GLN A 140 -0.48 28.41 -6.73
N ALA A 141 -1.75 28.20 -7.13
CA ALA A 141 -2.86 29.05 -6.72
C ALA A 141 -3.10 28.98 -5.21
N LEU A 142 -3.06 27.78 -4.61
CA LEU A 142 -3.18 27.59 -3.16
C LEU A 142 -1.99 28.20 -2.40
N GLN A 143 -0.77 28.01 -2.90
CA GLN A 143 0.42 28.66 -2.32
C GLN A 143 0.33 30.18 -2.36
N LYS A 144 -0.16 30.75 -3.48
CA LYS A 144 -0.39 32.20 -3.61
C LYS A 144 -1.50 32.68 -2.66
N ALA A 145 -2.57 31.90 -2.53
CA ALA A 145 -3.69 32.20 -1.64
C ALA A 145 -3.24 32.21 -0.16
N CYS A 146 -2.43 31.23 0.25
CA CYS A 146 -2.01 31.03 1.63
C CYS A 146 -0.77 31.88 2.01
N GLY A 147 0.14 32.16 1.09
CA GLY A 147 1.38 32.91 1.36
C GLY A 147 2.39 32.11 2.18
N SER A 148 3.11 32.76 3.10
CA SER A 148 4.08 32.13 4.02
C SER A 148 3.45 31.40 5.20
N TYR A 149 2.12 31.45 5.34
CA TYR A 149 1.39 30.90 6.47
C TYR A 149 0.47 29.79 5.99
N THR A 150 0.62 28.60 6.56
CA THR A 150 -0.15 27.40 6.27
C THR A 150 -1.62 27.50 6.69
N ASN A 151 -2.00 28.53 7.46
CA ASN A 151 -3.27 28.58 8.21
C ASN A 151 -4.30 29.58 7.64
N ALA A 152 -4.17 30.04 6.39
CA ALA A 152 -5.14 30.93 5.77
C ALA A 152 -6.16 30.14 4.93
N PHE A 153 -7.23 29.69 5.60
CA PHE A 153 -8.34 28.85 5.16
C PHE A 153 -9.23 29.43 4.04
N VAL A 154 -8.69 29.93 2.92
CA VAL A 154 -9.46 30.58 1.83
C VAL A 154 -10.66 29.73 1.36
N LEU A 155 -10.60 28.42 1.51
CA LEU A 155 -11.68 27.47 1.21
C LEU A 155 -11.97 26.47 2.35
N GLY A 156 -11.65 26.81 3.60
CA GLY A 156 -11.92 25.93 4.76
C GLY A 156 -11.10 24.63 4.78
N MET A 157 -10.04 24.53 3.99
CA MET A 157 -9.14 23.36 3.95
C MET A 157 -8.14 23.40 5.10
N ASP A 158 -7.91 22.25 5.76
CA ASP A 158 -6.90 22.10 6.81
C ASP A 158 -5.56 21.63 6.21
N LEU A 159 -4.71 22.57 5.81
CA LEU A 159 -3.43 22.24 5.17
C LEU A 159 -2.44 21.51 6.10
N ALA A 160 -2.64 21.52 7.43
CA ALA A 160 -1.81 20.76 8.35
C ALA A 160 -1.87 19.25 8.07
N MET A 161 -2.97 18.77 7.46
CA MET A 161 -3.08 17.38 7.05
C MET A 161 -2.03 16.96 6.01
N LEU A 162 -1.42 17.91 5.27
CA LEU A 162 -0.31 17.62 4.34
C LEU A 162 0.99 17.28 5.06
N GLU A 163 1.18 17.71 6.31
CA GLU A 163 2.40 17.41 7.08
C GLU A 163 2.55 15.91 7.40
N GLN A 164 1.43 15.18 7.35
CA GLN A 164 1.36 13.74 7.60
C GLN A 164 1.57 12.89 6.34
N ILE A 165 1.82 13.53 5.18
CA ILE A 165 1.89 12.86 3.88
C ILE A 165 3.27 13.10 3.28
N GLN A 166 3.87 12.05 2.72
CA GLN A 166 5.09 12.21 1.94
C GLN A 166 4.75 12.77 0.55
N PRO A 167 5.43 13.82 0.07
CA PRO A 167 5.30 14.31 -1.30
C PRO A 167 5.60 13.19 -2.33
N PRO A 168 5.02 13.25 -3.54
CA PRO A 168 4.29 14.38 -4.12
C PRO A 168 2.77 14.37 -3.83
N TYR A 169 2.18 15.56 -3.63
CA TYR A 169 0.73 15.74 -3.38
C TYR A 169 -0.13 15.84 -4.65
N THR A 170 0.31 15.22 -5.75
CA THR A 170 -0.29 15.41 -7.07
C THR A 170 -1.77 15.04 -7.09
N ASN A 171 -2.13 13.90 -6.49
CA ASN A 171 -3.51 13.40 -6.43
C ASN A 171 -4.43 14.35 -5.65
N ILE A 172 -3.94 14.93 -4.56
CA ILE A 172 -4.69 15.87 -3.72
C ILE A 172 -5.03 17.13 -4.53
N TYR A 173 -4.03 17.71 -5.20
CA TYR A 173 -4.27 18.88 -6.04
C TYR A 173 -5.11 18.57 -7.27
N GLN A 174 -4.98 17.37 -7.84
CA GLN A 174 -5.81 16.95 -8.98
C GLN A 174 -7.27 16.78 -8.56
N ALA A 175 -7.56 16.19 -7.39
CA ALA A 175 -8.91 16.11 -6.85
C ALA A 175 -9.53 17.51 -6.69
N LEU A 176 -8.75 18.49 -6.23
CA LEU A 176 -9.20 19.88 -6.16
C LEU A 176 -9.43 20.50 -7.55
N VAL A 177 -8.67 20.14 -8.57
CA VAL A 177 -8.90 20.60 -9.95
C VAL A 177 -10.23 20.05 -10.48
N ASP A 178 -10.51 18.79 -10.20
CA ASP A 178 -11.71 18.08 -10.66
C ASP A 178 -12.98 18.53 -9.91
N GLY A 179 -12.82 18.99 -8.66
CA GLY A 179 -13.90 19.49 -7.80
C GLY A 179 -14.41 20.90 -8.08
N ARG A 180 -13.77 21.63 -9.00
CA ARG A 180 -14.15 23.01 -9.36
C ARG A 180 -15.53 23.08 -10.02
N PRO A 181 -16.23 24.24 -9.97
CA PRO A 181 -15.80 25.50 -9.36
C PRO A 181 -16.18 25.60 -7.87
N TYR A 182 -15.39 26.38 -7.13
CA TYR A 182 -15.60 26.70 -5.73
C TYR A 182 -16.27 28.05 -5.53
N SER A 183 -17.03 28.15 -4.45
CA SER A 183 -17.78 29.35 -4.07
C SER A 183 -17.13 30.05 -2.88
N GLU A 184 -17.21 31.38 -2.87
CA GLU A 184 -16.85 32.21 -1.71
C GLU A 184 -17.84 32.08 -0.55
N THR A 185 -19.09 31.68 -0.85
CA THR A 185 -20.18 31.59 0.13
C THR A 185 -20.37 30.19 0.69
N ASP A 186 -19.87 29.16 0.00
CA ASP A 186 -19.94 27.76 0.41
C ASP A 186 -18.60 27.06 0.14
N THR A 187 -17.81 26.93 1.20
CA THR A 187 -16.49 26.32 1.19
C THR A 187 -16.54 24.82 1.49
N THR A 188 -17.70 24.28 1.85
CA THR A 188 -17.87 22.90 2.34
C THR A 188 -17.38 21.88 1.33
N ASN A 189 -17.69 22.11 0.04
CA ASN A 189 -17.28 21.22 -1.04
C ASN A 189 -15.75 21.13 -1.17
N ALA A 190 -15.05 22.27 -1.16
CA ALA A 190 -13.60 22.31 -1.26
C ALA A 190 -12.91 21.64 -0.07
N ALA A 191 -13.38 21.94 1.15
CA ALA A 191 -12.87 21.36 2.38
C ALA A 191 -13.06 19.83 2.40
N SER A 192 -14.25 19.35 2.02
CA SER A 192 -14.56 17.92 1.98
C SER A 192 -13.74 17.17 0.92
N ILE A 193 -13.56 17.73 -0.27
CA ILE A 193 -12.73 17.14 -1.33
C ILE A 193 -11.27 17.07 -0.87
N PHE A 194 -10.76 18.14 -0.27
CA PHE A 194 -9.41 18.17 0.28
C PHE A 194 -9.22 17.12 1.37
N GLU A 195 -10.06 17.11 2.42
CA GLU A 195 -9.99 16.13 3.51
C GLU A 195 -10.03 14.70 2.96
N SER A 196 -10.93 14.42 2.02
CA SER A 196 -11.07 13.08 1.43
C SER A 196 -9.84 12.68 0.63
N ALA A 197 -9.33 13.54 -0.25
CA ALA A 197 -8.16 13.24 -1.07
C ALA A 197 -6.89 13.05 -0.21
N THR A 198 -6.76 13.86 0.83
CA THR A 198 -5.66 13.77 1.80
C THR A 198 -5.72 12.47 2.60
N LEU A 199 -6.89 12.07 3.10
CA LEU A 199 -7.07 10.79 3.79
C LEU A 199 -6.84 9.59 2.86
N VAL A 200 -7.29 9.65 1.59
CA VAL A 200 -7.00 8.60 0.59
C VAL A 200 -5.49 8.46 0.38
N GLU A 201 -4.77 9.57 0.28
CA GLU A 201 -3.32 9.56 0.12
C GLU A 201 -2.61 9.02 1.39
N GLN A 202 -3.08 9.37 2.59
CA GLN A 202 -2.58 8.77 3.84
C GLN A 202 -2.83 7.25 3.87
N LEU A 203 -4.02 6.79 3.46
CA LEU A 203 -4.35 5.37 3.34
C LEU A 203 -3.44 4.65 2.32
N SER A 204 -3.17 5.29 1.19
CA SER A 204 -2.30 4.77 0.12
C SER A 204 -0.84 4.59 0.59
N GLN A 205 -0.36 5.50 1.45
CA GLN A 205 1.00 5.48 2.00
C GLN A 205 1.14 4.63 3.27
N SER A 206 0.04 4.38 3.98
CA SER A 206 0.06 3.63 5.22
C SER A 206 0.25 2.13 4.98
N ARG A 207 1.03 1.50 5.87
CA ARG A 207 1.19 0.04 5.96
C ARG A 207 0.63 -0.53 7.26
N ASP A 208 0.01 0.33 8.09
CA ASP A 208 -0.59 -0.05 9.37
C ASP A 208 -2.06 -0.46 9.13
N ALA A 209 -2.32 -1.77 9.10
CA ALA A 209 -3.64 -2.32 8.89
C ALA A 209 -4.64 -1.94 10.00
N ALA A 210 -4.20 -1.80 11.25
CA ALA A 210 -5.06 -1.43 12.36
C ALA A 210 -5.49 0.04 12.26
N TRP A 211 -4.57 0.92 11.87
CA TRP A 211 -4.89 2.31 11.57
C TRP A 211 -5.81 2.45 10.35
N ILE A 212 -5.57 1.69 9.28
CA ILE A 212 -6.45 1.66 8.09
C ILE A 212 -7.87 1.22 8.48
N GLN A 213 -7.98 0.15 9.27
CA GLN A 213 -9.27 -0.34 9.77
C GLN A 213 -10.00 0.77 10.52
N LYS A 214 -9.36 1.33 11.55
CA LYS A 214 -9.96 2.38 12.38
C LYS A 214 -10.38 3.58 11.53
N THR A 215 -9.54 3.99 10.57
CA THR A 215 -9.83 5.11 9.68
C THR A 215 -11.05 4.83 8.79
N LEU A 216 -11.17 3.63 8.22
CA LEU A 216 -12.34 3.27 7.41
C LEU A 216 -13.62 3.14 8.24
N GLU A 217 -13.53 2.65 9.48
CA GLU A 217 -14.67 2.59 10.41
C GLU A 217 -15.15 4.01 10.81
N GLU A 218 -14.23 4.94 11.08
CA GLU A 218 -14.55 6.29 11.54
C GLU A 218 -14.87 7.27 10.40
N LYS A 219 -14.25 7.09 9.22
CA LYS A 219 -14.25 8.05 8.11
C LYS A 219 -14.67 7.45 6.76
N GLY A 220 -15.00 6.16 6.68
CA GLY A 220 -15.29 5.46 5.42
C GLY A 220 -16.40 6.08 4.58
N SER A 221 -17.48 6.56 5.22
CA SER A 221 -18.58 7.27 4.53
C SER A 221 -18.14 8.62 3.95
N ALA A 222 -17.33 9.38 4.69
CA ALA A 222 -16.80 10.66 4.22
C ALA A 222 -15.83 10.47 3.04
N LEU A 223 -15.06 9.38 3.07
CA LEU A 223 -14.13 9.01 2.00
C LEU A 223 -14.80 8.51 0.73
N GLY A 224 -16.10 8.17 0.79
CA GLY A 224 -16.79 7.44 -0.27
C GLY A 224 -16.31 6.00 -0.44
N ALA A 225 -15.52 5.48 0.52
CA ALA A 225 -15.05 4.09 0.54
C ALA A 225 -16.17 3.14 0.99
N VAL A 226 -17.00 3.61 1.93
CA VAL A 226 -18.19 2.91 2.45
C VAL A 226 -19.41 3.75 2.11
N VAL A 227 -20.49 3.15 1.63
CA VAL A 227 -21.75 3.88 1.37
C VAL A 227 -22.73 3.58 2.50
N ASP A 228 -23.48 4.56 2.98
CA ASP A 228 -24.46 4.32 4.05
C ASP A 228 -25.46 3.21 3.66
N GLY A 229 -25.56 2.17 4.49
CA GLY A 229 -26.32 0.95 4.18
C GLY A 229 -25.55 -0.08 3.35
N ASP A 230 -24.23 0.04 3.24
CA ASP A 230 -23.41 -0.92 2.50
C ASP A 230 -23.51 -2.33 3.07
N VAL A 231 -23.53 -3.30 2.17
CA VAL A 231 -23.58 -4.72 2.53
C VAL A 231 -22.21 -5.19 3.06
N PHE A 232 -21.15 -4.40 2.88
CA PHE A 232 -19.78 -4.75 3.22
C PHE A 232 -19.52 -4.94 4.71
N GLU A 233 -20.08 -4.08 5.55
CA GLU A 233 -19.98 -4.25 7.02
C GLU A 233 -20.65 -5.55 7.48
N GLN A 234 -21.77 -5.91 6.84
CA GLN A 234 -22.43 -7.19 7.09
C GLN A 234 -21.60 -8.37 6.57
N ILE A 235 -20.95 -8.24 5.41
CA ILE A 235 -20.07 -9.28 4.85
C ILE A 235 -18.87 -9.51 5.76
N LEU A 236 -18.18 -8.44 6.18
CA LEU A 236 -17.03 -8.50 7.07
C LEU A 236 -17.38 -9.21 8.37
N SER A 237 -18.47 -8.79 9.03
CA SER A 237 -18.86 -9.32 10.32
C SER A 237 -19.50 -10.71 10.26
N GLU A 238 -20.29 -11.04 9.23
CA GLU A 238 -21.09 -12.27 9.21
C GLU A 238 -20.62 -13.36 8.26
N ARG A 239 -19.69 -13.08 7.34
CA ARG A 239 -19.32 -14.00 6.24
C ARG A 239 -17.81 -14.30 6.15
N ILE A 240 -16.95 -13.49 6.77
CA ILE A 240 -15.48 -13.66 6.72
C ILE A 240 -14.94 -14.09 8.10
N LYS A 241 -14.20 -15.21 8.16
CA LYS A 241 -13.63 -15.73 9.41
C LYS A 241 -12.56 -14.83 10.01
N GLU A 242 -11.72 -14.25 9.14
CA GLU A 242 -10.58 -13.40 9.50
C GLU A 242 -10.74 -12.01 8.85
N PRO A 243 -11.58 -11.11 9.37
CA PRO A 243 -11.83 -9.80 8.75
C PRO A 243 -10.60 -8.88 8.72
N SER A 244 -9.66 -9.05 9.65
CA SER A 244 -8.40 -8.28 9.69
C SER A 244 -7.59 -8.40 8.40
N GLN A 245 -7.65 -9.57 7.74
CA GLN A 245 -6.95 -9.85 6.48
C GLN A 245 -7.39 -8.94 5.32
N VAL A 246 -8.58 -8.35 5.40
CA VAL A 246 -9.03 -7.34 4.42
C VAL A 246 -8.17 -6.08 4.50
N TYR A 247 -7.87 -5.63 5.71
CA TYR A 247 -7.06 -4.44 5.95
C TYR A 247 -5.57 -4.72 5.70
N ASP A 248 -5.10 -5.94 6.00
CA ASP A 248 -3.75 -6.38 5.61
C ASP A 248 -3.57 -6.36 4.08
N ALA A 249 -4.57 -6.84 3.33
CA ALA A 249 -4.54 -6.79 1.87
C ALA A 249 -4.65 -5.36 1.31
N LEU A 250 -5.43 -4.49 1.97
CA LEU A 250 -5.59 -3.11 1.58
C LEU A 250 -4.32 -2.29 1.86
N ALA A 251 -3.59 -2.59 2.94
CA ALA A 251 -2.32 -1.95 3.31
C ALA A 251 -1.22 -2.14 2.24
N LEU A 252 -1.36 -3.13 1.36
CA LEU A 252 -0.42 -3.40 0.27
C LEU A 252 -0.77 -2.66 -1.03
N LYS A 253 -1.86 -1.89 -1.04
CA LYS A 253 -2.38 -1.23 -2.24
C LYS A 253 -2.18 0.29 -2.17
N THR A 254 -2.11 0.90 -3.34
CA THR A 254 -2.08 2.34 -3.54
C THR A 254 -3.39 2.80 -4.19
N PHE A 255 -3.80 4.04 -3.92
CA PHE A 255 -5.08 4.59 -4.38
C PHE A 255 -4.90 5.99 -4.93
N GLU A 256 -5.34 6.22 -6.17
CA GLU A 256 -5.28 7.54 -6.80
C GLU A 256 -6.41 8.47 -6.31
N ASN A 257 -7.53 7.91 -5.88
CA ASN A 257 -8.73 8.64 -5.48
C ASN A 257 -9.69 7.73 -4.68
N SER A 258 -10.74 8.34 -4.12
CA SER A 258 -11.80 7.66 -3.37
C SER A 258 -12.45 6.48 -4.11
N LYS A 259 -12.61 6.58 -5.43
CA LYS A 259 -13.20 5.50 -6.24
C LYS A 259 -12.27 4.30 -6.32
N ALA A 260 -10.97 4.53 -6.56
CA ALA A 260 -9.96 3.49 -6.56
C ALA A 260 -9.85 2.82 -5.18
N LEU A 261 -9.88 3.61 -4.09
CA LEU A 261 -9.93 3.10 -2.72
C LEU A 261 -11.14 2.18 -2.49
N ARG A 262 -12.35 2.61 -2.89
CA ARG A 262 -13.56 1.79 -2.76
C ARG A 262 -13.44 0.47 -3.51
N GLN A 263 -12.97 0.50 -4.76
CA GLN A 263 -12.79 -0.72 -5.56
C GLN A 263 -11.78 -1.67 -4.93
N ALA A 264 -10.63 -1.15 -4.48
CA ALA A 264 -9.60 -1.93 -3.82
C ALA A 264 -10.07 -2.54 -2.49
N TYR A 265 -10.88 -1.80 -1.72
CA TYR A 265 -11.49 -2.29 -0.49
C TYR A 265 -12.48 -3.42 -0.77
N MET A 266 -13.38 -3.24 -1.73
CA MET A 266 -14.32 -4.27 -2.16
C MET A 266 -13.65 -5.53 -2.70
N GLU A 267 -12.59 -5.36 -3.50
CA GLU A 267 -11.78 -6.48 -3.98
C GLU A 267 -11.17 -7.24 -2.79
N SER A 268 -10.59 -6.52 -1.83
CA SER A 268 -9.97 -7.13 -0.65
C SER A 268 -10.97 -7.91 0.19
N ILE A 269 -12.20 -7.39 0.35
CA ILE A 269 -13.32 -8.11 0.97
C ILE A 269 -13.65 -9.39 0.19
N LEU A 270 -13.82 -9.28 -1.13
CA LEU A 270 -14.17 -10.41 -1.98
C LEU A 270 -13.11 -11.53 -1.90
N LEU A 271 -11.85 -11.20 -2.13
CA LEU A 271 -10.76 -12.18 -2.13
C LEU A 271 -10.62 -12.85 -0.75
N THR A 272 -10.76 -12.07 0.33
CA THR A 272 -10.72 -12.60 1.70
C THR A 272 -11.93 -13.49 1.99
N ALA A 273 -13.13 -13.13 1.53
CA ALA A 273 -14.33 -13.95 1.70
C ALA A 273 -14.24 -15.29 0.93
N VAL A 274 -13.57 -15.31 -0.22
CA VAL A 274 -13.31 -16.54 -0.97
C VAL A 274 -12.30 -17.43 -0.24
N ALA A 275 -11.25 -16.85 0.33
CA ALA A 275 -10.20 -17.57 1.06
C ALA A 275 -10.63 -18.06 2.46
N TYR A 276 -11.44 -17.28 3.17
CA TYR A 276 -11.81 -17.51 4.57
C TYR A 276 -13.32 -17.40 4.86
N PRO A 277 -14.18 -18.14 4.15
CA PRO A 277 -15.62 -18.07 4.37
C PRO A 277 -16.02 -18.71 5.71
N LYS A 278 -17.01 -18.13 6.40
CA LYS A 278 -17.59 -18.70 7.64
C LYS A 278 -18.41 -19.95 7.37
N ASN A 279 -19.29 -19.90 6.38
CA ASN A 279 -20.27 -20.94 6.00
C ASN A 279 -19.94 -21.58 4.65
N GLY A 280 -18.66 -21.57 4.25
CA GLY A 280 -18.19 -22.18 3.01
C GLY A 280 -18.81 -21.53 1.77
N ARG A 281 -19.25 -22.35 0.81
CA ARG A 281 -19.71 -21.91 -0.51
C ARG A 281 -20.85 -20.89 -0.51
N PHE A 282 -21.69 -20.88 0.53
CA PHE A 282 -22.83 -19.95 0.61
C PHE A 282 -22.37 -18.52 0.79
N ASP A 283 -21.32 -18.31 1.59
CA ASP A 283 -20.73 -16.98 1.78
C ASP A 283 -20.04 -16.53 0.48
N VAL A 284 -19.30 -17.43 -0.17
CA VAL A 284 -18.64 -17.16 -1.45
C VAL A 284 -19.65 -16.73 -2.52
N GLN A 285 -20.76 -17.47 -2.67
CA GLN A 285 -21.82 -17.12 -3.61
C GLN A 285 -22.46 -15.76 -3.28
N TYR A 286 -22.75 -15.50 -2.01
CA TYR A 286 -23.38 -14.26 -1.56
C TYR A 286 -22.49 -13.04 -1.85
N VAL A 287 -21.21 -13.13 -1.49
CA VAL A 287 -20.25 -12.04 -1.66
C VAL A 287 -20.00 -11.76 -3.14
N LEU A 288 -19.77 -12.80 -3.95
CA LEU A 288 -19.65 -12.65 -5.41
C LEU A 288 -20.87 -11.96 -6.02
N SER A 289 -22.07 -12.36 -5.59
CA SER A 289 -23.31 -11.76 -6.09
C SER A 289 -23.47 -10.30 -5.68
N SER A 290 -22.97 -9.92 -4.51
CA SER A 290 -23.05 -8.57 -3.95
C SER A 290 -22.02 -7.63 -4.57
N CYS A 291 -20.82 -8.11 -4.88
CA CYS A 291 -19.73 -7.28 -5.39
C CYS A 291 -19.67 -7.17 -6.92
N LYS A 292 -20.38 -8.02 -7.67
CA LYS A 292 -20.18 -8.17 -9.13
C LYS A 292 -20.41 -6.92 -10.00
N GLY A 293 -21.26 -6.00 -9.55
CA GLY A 293 -21.57 -4.78 -10.29
C GLY A 293 -20.43 -3.77 -10.23
N GLU A 294 -19.98 -3.48 -9.01
CA GLU A 294 -18.95 -2.46 -8.77
C GLU A 294 -17.53 -2.94 -9.10
N LEU A 295 -17.27 -4.25 -9.00
CA LEU A 295 -16.00 -4.86 -9.39
C LEU A 295 -15.92 -5.24 -10.87
N GLY A 296 -16.98 -5.03 -11.66
CA GLY A 296 -16.96 -5.34 -13.10
C GLY A 296 -17.08 -6.83 -13.46
N ILE A 297 -17.12 -7.75 -12.49
CA ILE A 297 -17.16 -9.22 -12.70
C ILE A 297 -18.56 -9.79 -12.99
N SER A 298 -19.48 -8.96 -13.49
CA SER A 298 -20.87 -9.35 -13.68
C SER A 298 -21.06 -10.46 -14.72
N GLU A 299 -20.27 -10.46 -15.78
CA GLU A 299 -20.36 -11.46 -16.85
C GLU A 299 -19.94 -12.85 -16.35
N GLU A 300 -18.85 -12.92 -15.62
CA GLU A 300 -18.27 -14.13 -15.04
C GLU A 300 -19.22 -14.75 -14.02
N VAL A 301 -19.70 -13.93 -13.08
CA VAL A 301 -20.63 -14.39 -12.05
C VAL A 301 -21.95 -14.83 -12.67
N ASN A 302 -22.49 -14.10 -13.65
CA ASN A 302 -23.72 -14.50 -14.35
C ASN A 302 -23.53 -15.79 -15.16
N SER A 303 -22.34 -16.05 -15.69
CA SER A 303 -22.03 -17.30 -16.39
C SER A 303 -22.03 -18.51 -15.46
N ILE A 304 -21.54 -18.36 -14.23
CA ILE A 304 -21.69 -19.38 -13.18
C ILE A 304 -23.17 -19.54 -12.81
N GLU A 305 -23.90 -18.45 -12.66
CA GLU A 305 -25.33 -18.47 -12.33
C GLU A 305 -26.24 -19.01 -13.45
N ALA A 306 -25.73 -19.17 -14.67
CA ALA A 306 -26.42 -19.83 -15.78
C ALA A 306 -26.24 -21.36 -15.78
N LEU A 307 -25.34 -21.92 -14.95
CA LEU A 307 -25.13 -23.36 -14.84
C LEU A 307 -26.34 -24.07 -14.19
N SER A 308 -26.43 -25.38 -14.38
CA SER A 308 -27.35 -26.23 -13.58
C SER A 308 -27.06 -26.10 -12.09
N ASP A 309 -28.05 -26.38 -11.23
CA ASP A 309 -27.87 -26.30 -9.76
C ASP A 309 -26.66 -27.11 -9.27
N ALA A 310 -26.46 -28.32 -9.81
CA ALA A 310 -25.30 -29.15 -9.51
C ALA A 310 -23.98 -28.54 -10.01
N GLY A 311 -24.02 -27.81 -11.12
CA GLY A 311 -22.86 -27.09 -11.66
C GLY A 311 -22.49 -25.87 -10.81
N LYS A 312 -23.48 -25.09 -10.36
CA LYS A 312 -23.28 -23.95 -9.45
C LYS A 312 -22.62 -24.38 -8.15
N VAL A 313 -23.16 -25.44 -7.53
CA VAL A 313 -22.61 -26.00 -6.28
C VAL A 313 -21.14 -26.38 -6.47
N LYS A 314 -20.80 -27.12 -7.54
CA LYS A 314 -19.41 -27.50 -7.83
C LYS A 314 -18.50 -26.30 -8.06
N ALA A 315 -18.97 -25.29 -8.77
CA ALA A 315 -18.18 -24.08 -9.04
C ALA A 315 -17.86 -23.33 -7.74
N TYR A 316 -18.87 -23.03 -6.91
CA TYR A 316 -18.64 -22.33 -5.64
C TYR A 316 -17.84 -23.16 -4.63
N GLU A 317 -18.03 -24.49 -4.58
CA GLU A 317 -17.17 -25.36 -3.78
C GLU A 317 -15.71 -25.35 -4.23
N ASN A 318 -15.46 -25.22 -5.53
CA ASN A 318 -14.10 -25.14 -6.06
C ASN A 318 -13.38 -23.84 -5.68
N LEU A 319 -14.13 -22.73 -5.59
CA LEU A 319 -13.62 -21.43 -5.16
C LEU A 319 -13.44 -21.35 -3.64
N THR A 320 -14.28 -22.03 -2.87
CA THR A 320 -14.30 -21.96 -1.41
C THR A 320 -12.94 -22.35 -0.81
N GLY A 321 -12.35 -21.45 -0.02
CA GLY A 321 -11.06 -21.66 0.64
C GLY A 321 -9.86 -21.49 -0.28
N LYS A 322 -10.05 -21.01 -1.52
CA LYS A 322 -8.94 -20.71 -2.44
C LYS A 322 -8.47 -19.28 -2.23
N ARG A 323 -7.15 -19.10 -2.38
CA ARG A 323 -6.51 -17.79 -2.33
C ARG A 323 -6.20 -17.34 -3.75
N PHE A 324 -6.51 -16.09 -4.04
CA PHE A 324 -6.19 -15.42 -5.29
C PHE A 324 -5.38 -14.17 -4.96
N THR A 325 -4.40 -13.86 -5.80
CA THR A 325 -3.50 -12.72 -5.63
C THR A 325 -4.07 -11.42 -6.19
N SER A 326 -5.09 -11.49 -7.05
CA SER A 326 -5.77 -10.35 -7.66
C SER A 326 -7.20 -10.71 -8.09
N LEU A 327 -8.01 -9.69 -8.35
CA LEU A 327 -9.33 -9.85 -8.97
C LEU A 327 -9.27 -10.58 -10.32
N GLN A 328 -8.27 -10.26 -11.15
CA GLN A 328 -8.08 -10.87 -12.46
C GLN A 328 -7.89 -12.40 -12.36
N ALA A 329 -7.09 -12.87 -11.38
CA ALA A 329 -6.89 -14.29 -11.16
C ALA A 329 -8.20 -15.01 -10.77
N LEU A 330 -9.08 -14.32 -10.02
CA LEU A 330 -10.41 -14.83 -9.68
C LEU A 330 -11.34 -14.84 -10.91
N GLU A 331 -11.33 -13.80 -11.75
CA GLU A 331 -12.11 -13.72 -12.99
C GLU A 331 -11.77 -14.86 -13.95
N GLU A 332 -10.48 -15.10 -14.19
CA GLU A 332 -10.00 -16.19 -15.03
C GLU A 332 -10.52 -17.54 -14.49
N ARG A 333 -10.44 -17.73 -13.18
CA ARG A 333 -10.96 -18.95 -12.55
C ARG A 333 -12.47 -19.10 -12.70
N LEU A 334 -13.23 -18.03 -12.56
CA LEU A 334 -14.68 -18.05 -12.78
C LEU A 334 -15.01 -18.42 -14.24
N ARG A 335 -14.28 -17.87 -15.22
CA ARG A 335 -14.44 -18.18 -16.65
C ARG A 335 -14.13 -19.66 -16.95
N GLU A 336 -13.10 -20.22 -16.33
CA GLU A 336 -12.77 -21.66 -16.45
C GLU A 336 -13.87 -22.57 -15.89
N LEU A 337 -14.37 -22.24 -14.70
CA LEU A 337 -15.43 -23.01 -14.04
C LEU A 337 -16.72 -22.97 -14.87
N ALA A 338 -17.07 -21.83 -15.46
CA ALA A 338 -18.25 -21.73 -16.33
C ALA A 338 -18.16 -22.69 -17.55
N LYS A 339 -16.96 -22.86 -18.12
CA LYS A 339 -16.73 -23.73 -19.30
C LYS A 339 -16.71 -25.22 -18.94
N THR A 340 -16.00 -25.58 -17.87
CA THR A 340 -15.77 -26.99 -17.50
C THR A 340 -17.03 -27.66 -16.95
N THR A 341 -17.90 -26.90 -16.28
CA THR A 341 -19.10 -27.45 -15.66
C THR A 341 -20.28 -27.63 -16.63
N GLY A 342 -20.20 -27.03 -17.83
CA GLY A 342 -21.12 -27.27 -18.95
C GLY A 342 -20.86 -28.59 -19.69
N SER A 343 -19.69 -29.22 -19.48
CA SER A 343 -19.32 -30.50 -20.08
C SER A 343 -19.32 -31.61 -19.01
N SER A 344 -20.51 -32.09 -18.65
CA SER A 344 -20.63 -33.34 -17.89
C SER A 344 -21.14 -34.45 -18.79
N THR A 345 -20.21 -35.22 -19.35
CA THR A 345 -20.48 -36.62 -19.71
C THR A 345 -20.80 -37.35 -18.41
N VAL A 346 -22.01 -37.89 -18.34
CA VAL A 346 -22.50 -38.72 -17.24
C VAL A 346 -21.68 -39.99 -17.18
N ILE A 347 -20.78 -40.13 -16.21
CA ILE A 347 -20.29 -41.45 -15.79
C ILE A 347 -21.20 -41.92 -14.66
N SER A 348 -22.26 -42.63 -15.05
CA SER A 348 -23.11 -43.41 -14.16
C SER A 348 -22.56 -44.83 -14.09
N GLY A 349 -22.01 -45.20 -12.94
CA GLY A 349 -21.73 -46.59 -12.61
C GLY A 349 -23.03 -47.36 -12.33
N GLY A 350 -23.21 -48.49 -13.01
CA GLY A 350 -24.33 -49.40 -12.79
C GLY A 350 -24.16 -50.71 -13.56
N ASN A 351 -24.09 -51.80 -12.82
CA ASN A 351 -23.74 -53.15 -13.26
C ASN A 351 -24.94 -53.93 -13.86
N SER A 352 -24.65 -54.84 -14.79
CA SER A 352 -25.36 -56.10 -15.13
C SER A 352 -26.80 -56.11 -15.70
N GLY A 353 -26.97 -56.80 -16.85
CA GLY A 353 -28.24 -57.41 -17.26
C GLY A 353 -28.39 -57.59 -18.79
N GLY A 354 -28.19 -58.81 -19.29
CA GLY A 354 -28.16 -59.12 -20.73
C GLY A 354 -29.52 -59.29 -21.43
N GLY A 355 -29.45 -59.55 -22.74
CA GLY A 355 -30.58 -60.00 -23.57
C GLY A 355 -30.59 -59.36 -24.96
N GLY A 356 -30.11 -60.11 -25.97
CA GLY A 356 -29.89 -59.59 -27.32
C GLY A 356 -31.11 -59.45 -28.23
N SER A 357 -30.93 -58.74 -29.33
CA SER A 357 -31.50 -59.09 -30.64
C SER A 357 -30.83 -58.31 -31.78
N ARG A 358 -30.96 -58.91 -32.98
CA ARG A 358 -30.16 -58.78 -34.19
C ARG A 358 -30.50 -57.56 -35.06
N GLY A 359 -29.50 -57.17 -35.87
CA GLY A 359 -29.65 -56.63 -37.22
C GLY A 359 -29.66 -55.09 -37.27
N GLY A 360 -28.84 -54.41 -38.06
CA GLY A 360 -27.88 -54.82 -39.08
C GLY A 360 -27.26 -53.57 -39.72
N GLY A 361 -26.27 -53.77 -40.60
CA GLY A 361 -25.82 -52.75 -41.55
C GLY A 361 -24.59 -51.95 -41.13
N ILE A 362 -23.42 -52.56 -41.29
CA ILE A 362 -22.16 -51.82 -41.45
C ILE A 362 -22.11 -51.30 -42.88
N SER A 363 -21.99 -49.99 -43.05
CA SER A 363 -21.54 -49.37 -44.30
C SER A 363 -20.25 -48.61 -44.01
N ILE A 364 -19.13 -49.22 -44.44
CA ILE A 364 -17.83 -48.54 -44.54
C ILE A 364 -17.76 -47.96 -45.95
N GLN A 365 -17.58 -46.65 -46.05
CA GLN A 365 -16.98 -46.01 -47.20
C GLN A 365 -15.69 -45.31 -46.80
N ASN A 366 -14.70 -45.55 -47.65
CA ASN A 366 -13.29 -45.17 -47.61
C ASN A 366 -13.10 -43.65 -47.74
N PRO A 367 -12.12 -43.02 -47.05
CA PRO A 367 -11.76 -41.63 -47.30
C PRO A 367 -10.72 -41.54 -48.43
N GLN A 368 -11.06 -40.86 -49.52
CA GLN A 368 -10.09 -40.36 -50.52
C GLN A 368 -10.54 -38.99 -51.01
N GLY A 369 -9.63 -38.02 -50.93
CA GLY A 369 -9.81 -36.68 -51.51
C GLY A 369 -9.16 -35.58 -50.69
N LEU A 370 -7.82 -35.59 -50.63
CA LEU A 370 -7.05 -34.41 -50.25
C LEU A 370 -7.07 -33.44 -51.43
N GLU A 371 -7.66 -32.27 -51.24
CA GLU A 371 -7.22 -31.03 -51.91
C GLU A 371 -7.14 -29.90 -50.86
N PRO A 372 -6.18 -28.99 -51.04
CA PRO A 372 -5.53 -28.28 -49.94
C PRO A 372 -6.40 -27.17 -49.39
N VAL A 373 -6.69 -27.22 -48.09
CA VAL A 373 -7.21 -26.05 -47.38
C VAL A 373 -6.04 -25.08 -47.19
N GLU A 374 -6.20 -23.88 -47.71
CA GLU A 374 -5.31 -22.74 -47.56
C GLU A 374 -4.88 -22.56 -46.09
N PRO A 375 -3.65 -22.08 -45.82
CA PRO A 375 -3.12 -22.04 -44.47
C PRO A 375 -4.00 -21.13 -43.61
N ILE A 376 -4.73 -21.73 -42.68
CA ILE A 376 -5.31 -21.03 -41.56
C ILE A 376 -4.11 -20.49 -40.78
N VAL A 377 -3.96 -19.17 -40.82
CA VAL A 377 -2.94 -18.43 -40.09
C VAL A 377 -3.02 -18.91 -38.65
N GLN A 378 -1.93 -19.50 -38.17
CA GLN A 378 -1.75 -19.79 -36.75
C GLN A 378 -1.94 -18.47 -36.02
N GLU A 379 -3.00 -18.34 -35.23
CA GLU A 379 -2.99 -17.38 -34.13
C GLU A 379 -1.85 -17.83 -33.23
N THR A 380 -0.72 -17.15 -33.40
CA THR A 380 0.43 -17.16 -32.51
C THR A 380 -0.09 -17.08 -31.08
N GLN A 381 0.29 -18.08 -30.28
CA GLN A 381 0.27 -18.00 -28.82
C GLN A 381 0.78 -16.61 -28.44
N GLN A 382 -0.08 -15.79 -27.84
CA GLN A 382 0.32 -14.48 -27.36
C GLN A 382 1.24 -14.74 -26.15
N GLU A 383 2.54 -14.49 -26.32
CA GLU A 383 3.52 -14.43 -25.24
C GLU A 383 2.95 -13.56 -24.09
N PRO A 384 3.21 -13.91 -22.82
CA PRO A 384 2.78 -13.08 -21.70
C PRO A 384 3.25 -11.66 -21.93
N GLU A 385 2.37 -10.66 -21.77
CA GLU A 385 2.72 -9.25 -21.94
C GLU A 385 3.99 -8.97 -21.13
N ALA A 386 5.06 -8.80 -21.90
CA ALA A 386 6.41 -8.77 -21.42
C ALA A 386 6.60 -7.48 -20.62
N PHE A 387 7.09 -7.59 -19.37
CA PHE A 387 7.52 -6.44 -18.56
C PHE A 387 8.05 -5.29 -19.44
N SER A 388 7.42 -4.13 -19.33
CA SER A 388 7.56 -3.02 -20.30
C SER A 388 8.95 -2.38 -20.32
N ASP A 389 9.81 -2.73 -19.36
CA ASP A 389 11.11 -2.13 -19.07
C ASP A 389 12.29 -3.13 -19.18
N MET A 390 12.11 -4.22 -19.93
CA MET A 390 13.15 -5.24 -20.13
C MET A 390 14.13 -4.94 -21.29
N GLU A 391 13.94 -3.84 -22.03
CA GLU A 391 14.84 -3.46 -23.14
C GLU A 391 16.28 -3.24 -22.65
N ASP A 392 16.45 -2.55 -21.51
CA ASP A 392 17.75 -2.25 -20.90
C ASP A 392 18.38 -3.46 -20.16
N ALA A 393 17.65 -4.57 -20.05
CA ALA A 393 18.09 -5.79 -19.38
C ALA A 393 17.81 -7.05 -20.22
N ALA A 394 17.94 -6.93 -21.55
CA ALA A 394 17.65 -8.03 -22.49
C ALA A 394 18.44 -9.33 -22.17
N TRP A 395 19.62 -9.20 -21.56
CA TRP A 395 20.45 -10.33 -21.12
C TRP A 395 19.82 -11.17 -19.99
N ALA A 396 18.97 -10.55 -19.15
CA ALA A 396 18.29 -11.20 -18.03
C ALA A 396 16.86 -11.67 -18.40
N LYS A 397 16.42 -11.39 -19.63
CA LYS A 397 15.04 -11.56 -20.07
C LYS A 397 14.53 -12.99 -19.85
N GLU A 398 15.30 -13.98 -20.30
CA GLU A 398 14.97 -15.40 -20.14
C GLU A 398 14.86 -15.79 -18.66
N ALA A 399 15.83 -15.38 -17.84
CA ALA A 399 15.84 -15.68 -16.41
C ALA A 399 14.62 -15.08 -15.69
N VAL A 400 14.29 -13.82 -16.01
CA VAL A 400 13.16 -13.11 -15.42
C VAL A 400 11.84 -13.81 -15.77
N TYR A 401 11.59 -14.14 -17.04
CA TYR A 401 10.34 -14.82 -17.40
C TYR A 401 10.24 -16.23 -16.81
N ALA A 402 11.32 -17.01 -16.82
CA ALA A 402 11.30 -18.34 -16.22
C ALA A 402 11.01 -18.29 -14.71
N MET A 403 11.64 -17.36 -13.98
CA MET A 403 11.36 -17.16 -12.55
C MET A 403 9.94 -16.66 -12.29
N TYR A 404 9.40 -15.84 -13.20
CA TYR A 404 8.03 -15.33 -13.12
C TYR A 404 7.00 -16.44 -13.33
N GLU A 405 7.19 -17.29 -14.34
CA GLU A 405 6.36 -18.46 -14.60
C GLU A 405 6.36 -19.47 -13.45
N LEU A 406 7.49 -19.59 -12.74
CA LEU A 406 7.62 -20.41 -11.53
C LEU A 406 7.00 -19.76 -10.28
N GLY A 407 6.47 -18.53 -10.38
CA GLY A 407 5.89 -17.78 -9.26
C GLY A 407 6.92 -17.34 -8.22
N ILE A 408 8.21 -17.32 -8.56
CA ILE A 408 9.32 -16.95 -7.66
C ILE A 408 9.47 -15.43 -7.61
N ILE A 409 9.31 -14.76 -8.74
CA ILE A 409 9.36 -13.29 -8.84
C ILE A 409 8.03 -12.75 -9.36
N ASN A 410 7.74 -11.51 -8.96
CA ASN A 410 6.61 -10.73 -9.47
C ASN A 410 7.12 -9.41 -10.05
N GLY A 411 6.33 -8.82 -10.95
CA GLY A 411 6.50 -7.44 -11.39
C GLY A 411 6.22 -6.42 -10.28
N LYS A 412 6.53 -5.16 -10.58
CA LYS A 412 6.04 -3.98 -9.86
C LYS A 412 4.73 -3.48 -10.51
N GLU A 413 4.21 -2.36 -10.01
CA GLU A 413 3.08 -1.64 -10.61
C GLU A 413 3.37 -1.30 -12.11
N ASP A 414 2.32 -1.03 -12.89
CA ASP A 414 2.39 -0.62 -14.31
C ASP A 414 3.01 -1.62 -15.31
N GLY A 415 3.07 -2.90 -14.95
CA GLY A 415 3.62 -3.93 -15.83
C GLY A 415 5.15 -3.85 -15.99
N MET A 416 5.85 -3.23 -15.04
CA MET A 416 7.32 -3.13 -15.01
C MET A 416 7.96 -4.22 -14.14
N PHE A 417 9.20 -4.63 -14.44
CA PHE A 417 10.00 -5.50 -13.57
C PHE A 417 11.00 -4.73 -12.70
N ALA A 418 11.44 -3.57 -13.17
CA ALA A 418 12.51 -2.73 -12.66
C ALA A 418 13.87 -3.48 -12.55
N PRO A 419 14.42 -3.98 -13.68
CA PRO A 419 15.58 -4.88 -13.67
C PRO A 419 16.83 -4.28 -13.02
N ASN A 420 17.03 -2.97 -13.16
CA ASN A 420 18.20 -2.24 -12.66
C ASN A 420 18.01 -1.70 -11.22
N SER A 421 16.85 -1.88 -10.60
CA SER A 421 16.67 -1.51 -9.19
C SER A 421 17.44 -2.47 -8.30
N SER A 422 18.04 -1.95 -7.24
CA SER A 422 18.58 -2.76 -6.14
C SER A 422 17.49 -3.63 -5.54
N VAL A 423 17.88 -4.80 -5.03
CA VAL A 423 16.99 -5.70 -4.29
C VAL A 423 17.32 -5.65 -2.80
N THR A 424 16.29 -5.55 -1.95
CA THR A 424 16.46 -5.63 -0.50
C THR A 424 16.73 -7.07 -0.06
N ARG A 425 17.30 -7.23 1.13
CA ARG A 425 17.65 -8.54 1.70
C ARG A 425 16.43 -9.44 1.89
N GLU A 426 15.31 -8.89 2.35
CA GLU A 426 14.04 -9.60 2.54
C GLU A 426 13.40 -10.04 1.23
N GLU A 427 13.47 -9.20 0.18
CA GLU A 427 13.00 -9.54 -1.17
C GLU A 427 13.82 -10.68 -1.76
N PHE A 428 15.15 -10.61 -1.63
CA PHE A 428 16.02 -11.68 -2.10
C PHE A 428 15.79 -12.98 -1.34
N LEU A 429 15.62 -12.91 -0.01
CA LEU A 429 15.34 -14.11 0.80
C LEU A 429 14.04 -14.78 0.37
N LYS A 430 12.97 -14.02 0.12
CA LYS A 430 11.73 -14.57 -0.42
C LYS A 430 11.98 -15.34 -1.72
N MET A 431 12.73 -14.77 -2.66
CA MET A 431 13.05 -15.43 -3.93
C MET A 431 13.83 -16.74 -3.70
N ALA A 432 14.81 -16.73 -2.80
CA ALA A 432 15.60 -17.91 -2.44
C ALA A 432 14.76 -19.01 -1.77
N VAL A 433 13.90 -18.64 -0.82
CA VAL A 433 12.97 -19.56 -0.12
C VAL A 433 12.01 -20.24 -1.10
N LEU A 434 11.43 -19.47 -2.03
CA LEU A 434 10.53 -20.00 -3.07
C LEU A 434 11.29 -20.92 -4.04
N THR A 435 12.51 -20.54 -4.41
CA THR A 435 13.39 -21.34 -5.28
C THR A 435 13.79 -22.68 -4.64
N ALA A 436 14.05 -22.68 -3.33
CA ALA A 436 14.34 -23.90 -2.57
C ALA A 436 13.09 -24.76 -2.31
N GLY A 437 11.88 -24.22 -2.47
CA GLY A 437 10.64 -24.93 -2.16
C GLY A 437 10.49 -25.25 -0.67
N VAL A 438 11.03 -24.39 0.20
CA VAL A 438 10.96 -24.58 1.66
C VAL A 438 9.48 -24.49 2.10
N PRO A 439 8.96 -25.46 2.88
CA PRO A 439 7.59 -25.41 3.36
C PRO A 439 7.43 -24.36 4.48
N GLN A 440 6.20 -23.90 4.67
CA GLN A 440 5.82 -23.03 5.80
C GLN A 440 6.21 -23.67 7.14
N THR A 441 6.55 -22.83 8.11
CA THR A 441 7.04 -23.25 9.43
C THR A 441 6.50 -22.31 10.51
N ASP A 442 6.13 -22.89 11.66
CA ASP A 442 5.66 -22.13 12.82
C ASP A 442 6.81 -21.74 13.77
N LYS A 443 8.07 -21.96 13.38
CA LYS A 443 9.25 -21.58 14.16
C LYS A 443 9.36 -20.06 14.23
N THR A 444 9.39 -19.51 15.43
CA THR A 444 9.66 -18.10 15.66
C THR A 444 11.09 -17.74 15.26
N VAL A 445 11.31 -16.49 14.88
CA VAL A 445 12.62 -15.91 14.61
C VAL A 445 12.87 -14.77 15.60
N ASP A 446 14.08 -14.70 16.15
CA ASP A 446 14.42 -13.76 17.23
C ASP A 446 15.06 -12.45 16.71
N PHE A 447 14.89 -12.12 15.42
CA PHE A 447 15.43 -10.90 14.84
C PHE A 447 14.59 -9.69 15.26
N LEU A 448 15.21 -8.70 15.90
CA LEU A 448 14.54 -7.52 16.46
C LEU A 448 13.95 -6.59 15.39
N ASP A 449 14.50 -6.63 14.18
CA ASP A 449 14.06 -5.84 13.03
C ASP A 449 13.09 -6.58 12.12
N VAL A 450 12.56 -7.73 12.57
CA VAL A 450 11.60 -8.55 11.81
C VAL A 450 10.27 -8.64 12.57
N PRO A 451 9.34 -7.69 12.35
CA PRO A 451 8.00 -7.72 12.95
C PRO A 451 7.21 -8.96 12.53
N GLU A 452 6.44 -9.56 13.45
CA GLU A 452 5.65 -10.78 13.19
C GLU A 452 4.55 -10.59 12.13
N ASP A 453 4.10 -9.35 11.95
CA ASP A 453 3.10 -8.92 10.97
C ASP A 453 3.70 -8.47 9.63
N ALA A 454 5.03 -8.45 9.48
CA ALA A 454 5.67 -8.06 8.24
C ALA A 454 5.42 -9.08 7.11
N TRP A 455 5.22 -8.61 5.87
CA TRP A 455 4.98 -9.48 4.71
C TRP A 455 6.08 -10.53 4.51
N PHE A 456 7.32 -10.18 4.88
CA PHE A 456 8.48 -11.05 4.77
C PHE A 456 8.66 -12.00 5.96
N TYR A 457 7.89 -11.84 7.05
CA TYR A 457 8.09 -12.59 8.29
C TYR A 457 8.10 -14.10 8.05
N SER A 458 7.08 -14.62 7.35
CA SER A 458 6.99 -16.05 7.02
C SER A 458 8.18 -16.54 6.16
N PHE A 459 8.73 -15.70 5.28
CA PHE A 459 9.91 -16.04 4.48
C PHE A 459 11.19 -16.00 5.32
N VAL A 460 11.30 -15.08 6.29
CA VAL A 460 12.38 -15.06 7.27
C VAL A 460 12.33 -16.29 8.16
N GLN A 461 11.15 -16.71 8.63
CA GLN A 461 10.98 -17.95 9.39
C GLN A 461 11.42 -19.17 8.58
N GLN A 462 10.94 -19.31 7.34
CA GLN A 462 11.34 -20.40 6.44
C GLN A 462 12.84 -20.40 6.17
N GLY A 463 13.39 -19.24 5.80
CA GLY A 463 14.80 -19.08 5.48
C GLY A 463 15.72 -19.35 6.66
N ALA A 464 15.38 -18.86 7.87
CA ALA A 464 16.13 -19.14 9.08
C ALA A 464 16.01 -20.62 9.49
N ALA A 465 14.81 -21.20 9.42
CA ALA A 465 14.56 -22.59 9.77
C ALA A 465 15.27 -23.59 8.84
N ALA A 466 15.39 -23.24 7.56
CA ALA A 466 16.09 -24.04 6.54
C ALA A 466 17.60 -23.72 6.45
N GLY A 467 18.08 -22.72 7.18
CA GLY A 467 19.50 -22.33 7.18
C GLY A 467 19.95 -21.48 6.00
N ILE A 468 19.03 -20.90 5.21
CA ILE A 468 19.34 -19.98 4.11
C ILE A 468 19.95 -18.68 4.65
N THR A 469 19.44 -18.16 5.77
CA THR A 469 19.93 -16.91 6.39
C THR A 469 20.21 -17.07 7.88
N ASN A 470 21.23 -16.35 8.36
CA ASN A 470 21.54 -16.21 9.78
C ASN A 470 21.40 -14.75 10.27
N GLY A 471 20.80 -13.88 9.44
CA GLY A 471 20.82 -12.43 9.67
C GLY A 471 22.16 -11.78 9.32
N VAL A 472 22.26 -10.46 9.55
CA VAL A 472 23.53 -9.70 9.46
C VAL A 472 24.33 -9.81 10.76
N ASN A 473 23.65 -10.12 11.86
CA ASN A 473 24.23 -10.54 13.13
C ASN A 473 23.20 -11.40 13.90
N ALA A 474 23.50 -11.75 15.16
CA ALA A 474 22.65 -12.62 15.97
C ALA A 474 21.27 -12.02 16.32
N GLU A 475 21.13 -10.70 16.30
CA GLU A 475 19.93 -9.97 16.72
C GLU A 475 19.19 -9.31 15.54
N LEU A 476 19.86 -9.11 14.39
CA LEU A 476 19.30 -8.39 13.24
C LEU A 476 19.34 -9.21 11.95
N PHE A 477 18.22 -9.21 11.23
CA PHE A 477 18.13 -9.78 9.90
C PHE A 477 18.78 -8.86 8.85
N GLY A 478 18.58 -7.55 8.96
CA GLY A 478 18.97 -6.53 7.99
C GLY A 478 17.82 -6.09 7.07
N VAL A 479 16.60 -5.94 7.61
CA VAL A 479 15.42 -5.51 6.83
C VAL A 479 15.64 -4.14 6.18
N GLY A 480 15.21 -3.97 4.93
CA GLY A 480 15.30 -2.74 4.16
C GLY A 480 16.71 -2.43 3.63
N GLN A 481 17.71 -3.26 3.98
CA GLN A 481 19.06 -3.10 3.46
C GLN A 481 19.16 -3.71 2.06
N GLU A 482 19.78 -2.98 1.13
CA GLU A 482 20.16 -3.53 -0.17
C GLU A 482 21.13 -4.70 0.02
N ILE A 483 20.88 -5.83 -0.64
CA ILE A 483 21.72 -7.01 -0.45
C ILE A 483 23.09 -6.84 -1.14
N SER A 484 24.16 -7.12 -0.41
CA SER A 484 25.51 -7.16 -0.98
C SER A 484 25.69 -8.41 -1.86
N ARG A 485 26.56 -8.32 -2.87
CA ARG A 485 26.84 -9.45 -3.78
C ARG A 485 27.39 -10.67 -3.04
N GLN A 486 28.21 -10.48 -2.01
CA GLN A 486 28.73 -11.60 -1.22
C GLN A 486 27.66 -12.25 -0.33
N ASP A 487 26.72 -11.49 0.23
CA ASP A 487 25.60 -12.06 1.00
C ASP A 487 24.62 -12.80 0.10
N MET A 488 24.33 -12.25 -1.07
CA MET A 488 23.53 -12.90 -2.09
C MET A 488 24.15 -14.25 -2.48
N ALA A 489 25.46 -14.31 -2.72
CA ALA A 489 26.16 -15.55 -3.04
C ALA A 489 26.05 -16.59 -1.91
N VAL A 490 26.16 -16.19 -0.65
CA VAL A 490 26.00 -17.10 0.50
C VAL A 490 24.58 -17.67 0.56
N MET A 491 23.56 -16.84 0.37
CA MET A 491 22.16 -17.31 0.37
C MET A 491 21.87 -18.24 -0.81
N VAL A 492 22.40 -17.97 -2.01
CA VAL A 492 22.27 -18.85 -3.18
C VAL A 492 22.96 -20.19 -2.94
N TYR A 493 24.17 -20.18 -2.37
CA TYR A 493 24.90 -21.40 -2.05
C TYR A 493 24.12 -22.29 -1.07
N ARG A 494 23.56 -21.71 0.00
CA ARG A 494 22.73 -22.45 0.96
C ARG A 494 21.42 -22.95 0.35
N THR A 495 20.81 -22.15 -0.51
CA THR A 495 19.64 -22.56 -1.32
C THR A 495 19.99 -23.78 -2.17
N ALA A 496 21.20 -23.81 -2.72
CA ALA A 496 21.69 -24.92 -3.50
C ALA A 496 21.88 -26.20 -2.69
N GLU A 497 22.46 -26.08 -1.49
CA GLU A 497 22.63 -27.18 -0.55
C GLU A 497 21.28 -27.80 -0.15
N ILE A 498 20.25 -26.97 0.09
CA ILE A 498 18.88 -27.45 0.39
C ILE A 498 18.30 -28.24 -0.78
N ARG A 499 18.63 -27.85 -2.02
CA ARG A 499 18.24 -28.54 -3.24
C ARG A 499 19.12 -29.75 -3.57
N GLY A 500 20.07 -30.11 -2.69
CA GLY A 500 20.93 -31.28 -2.85
C GLY A 500 22.01 -31.14 -3.92
N MET A 501 22.36 -29.90 -4.33
CA MET A 501 23.47 -29.68 -5.25
C MET A 501 24.82 -29.86 -4.54
N GLU A 502 25.73 -30.54 -5.21
CA GLU A 502 27.11 -30.68 -4.76
C GLU A 502 28.02 -29.75 -5.58
N PHE A 503 28.97 -29.10 -4.90
CA PHE A 503 29.94 -28.22 -5.53
C PHE A 503 31.35 -28.74 -5.28
N SER A 504 32.18 -28.72 -6.32
CA SER A 504 33.62 -28.91 -6.18
C SER A 504 34.29 -27.60 -5.80
N GLU A 505 35.26 -27.66 -4.88
CA GLU A 505 36.12 -26.51 -4.61
C GLU A 505 36.94 -26.16 -5.87
N THR A 506 36.80 -24.91 -6.31
CA THR A 506 37.51 -24.36 -7.47
C THR A 506 38.22 -23.08 -7.05
N GLU A 507 39.44 -22.86 -7.54
CA GLU A 507 40.11 -21.57 -7.36
C GLU A 507 39.36 -20.48 -8.14
N MET A 508 38.92 -19.43 -7.45
CA MET A 508 38.33 -18.25 -8.06
C MET A 508 39.41 -17.31 -8.59
N SER A 509 39.17 -16.70 -9.75
CA SER A 509 40.14 -15.80 -10.40
C SER A 509 39.65 -14.35 -10.46
N PHE A 510 39.14 -13.81 -9.35
CA PHE A 510 38.72 -12.41 -9.25
C PHE A 510 39.87 -11.49 -8.85
N THR A 511 39.92 -10.29 -9.43
CA THR A 511 40.96 -9.28 -9.15
C THR A 511 40.88 -8.71 -7.73
N ASP A 512 39.72 -8.81 -7.09
CA ASP A 512 39.39 -8.37 -5.74
C ASP A 512 38.99 -9.53 -4.81
N ALA A 513 39.47 -10.74 -5.10
CA ALA A 513 39.17 -11.94 -4.31
C ALA A 513 39.61 -11.81 -2.83
N ASP A 514 40.59 -10.95 -2.55
CA ASP A 514 41.07 -10.64 -1.20
C ASP A 514 40.11 -9.74 -0.40
N GLN A 515 39.19 -9.04 -1.07
CA GLN A 515 38.15 -8.21 -0.44
C GLN A 515 36.89 -9.00 -0.07
N ILE A 516 36.76 -10.24 -0.53
CA ILE A 516 35.63 -11.11 -0.18
C ILE A 516 35.77 -11.50 1.29
N ALA A 517 34.71 -11.30 2.07
CA ALA A 517 34.73 -11.67 3.48
C ALA A 517 34.91 -13.19 3.67
N ASP A 518 35.61 -13.61 4.72
CA ASP A 518 35.96 -15.02 4.94
C ASP A 518 34.74 -15.95 4.97
N TYR A 519 33.59 -15.48 5.47
CA TYR A 519 32.35 -16.25 5.50
C TYR A 519 31.75 -16.50 4.11
N ALA A 520 32.07 -15.66 3.12
CA ALA A 520 31.54 -15.72 1.76
C ALA A 520 32.48 -16.42 0.77
N LYS A 521 33.78 -16.52 1.08
CA LYS A 521 34.79 -17.09 0.16
C LYS A 521 34.42 -18.48 -0.37
N GLY A 522 33.97 -19.38 0.51
CA GLY A 522 33.58 -20.73 0.11
C GLY A 522 32.38 -20.74 -0.83
N ALA A 523 31.33 -19.98 -0.51
CA ALA A 523 30.13 -19.86 -1.34
C ALA A 523 30.45 -19.26 -2.71
N VAL A 524 31.24 -18.18 -2.74
CA VAL A 524 31.64 -17.55 -4.01
C VAL A 524 32.51 -18.49 -4.84
N ALA A 525 33.42 -19.26 -4.23
CA ALA A 525 34.27 -20.24 -4.94
C ALA A 525 33.45 -21.33 -5.60
N ALA A 526 32.52 -21.90 -4.84
CA ALA A 526 31.63 -22.97 -5.28
C ALA A 526 30.73 -22.51 -6.44
N LEU A 527 30.06 -21.36 -6.29
CA LEU A 527 29.18 -20.83 -7.31
C LEU A 527 29.94 -20.33 -8.55
N TYR A 528 31.18 -19.87 -8.39
CA TYR A 528 32.07 -19.56 -9.51
C TYR A 528 32.46 -20.83 -10.27
N GLY A 529 32.86 -21.89 -9.56
CA GLY A 529 33.19 -23.18 -10.14
C GLY A 529 32.02 -23.83 -10.88
N ALA A 530 30.80 -23.63 -10.42
CA ALA A 530 29.57 -24.09 -11.08
C ALA A 530 29.09 -23.19 -12.24
N GLY A 531 29.79 -22.09 -12.53
CA GLY A 531 29.39 -21.15 -13.57
C GLY A 531 28.12 -20.35 -13.26
N ILE A 532 27.64 -20.39 -12.02
CA ILE A 532 26.51 -19.59 -11.56
C ILE A 532 26.93 -18.12 -11.44
N ILE A 533 28.11 -17.87 -10.87
CA ILE A 533 28.73 -16.55 -10.78
C ILE A 533 29.86 -16.44 -11.82
N ALA A 534 29.87 -15.35 -12.59
CA ALA A 534 30.93 -15.05 -13.57
C ALA A 534 31.81 -13.85 -13.20
N GLY A 535 31.35 -12.97 -12.30
CA GLY A 535 31.98 -11.67 -12.02
C GLY A 535 31.66 -10.61 -13.07
N ASN A 536 32.31 -9.46 -12.92
CA ASN A 536 32.16 -8.29 -13.77
C ASN A 536 33.13 -8.35 -14.96
N PRO A 537 32.87 -7.59 -16.05
CA PRO A 537 33.75 -7.56 -17.23
C PRO A 537 35.19 -7.12 -16.97
N ASP A 538 35.44 -6.39 -15.88
CA ASP A 538 36.77 -5.96 -15.45
C ASP A 538 37.54 -7.04 -14.65
N GLY A 539 36.94 -8.22 -14.48
CA GLY A 539 37.51 -9.35 -13.73
C GLY A 539 37.29 -9.26 -12.21
N SER A 540 36.53 -8.29 -11.71
CA SER A 540 36.17 -8.19 -10.29
C SER A 540 34.92 -8.98 -9.93
N PHE A 541 34.75 -9.32 -8.65
CA PHE A 541 33.50 -9.82 -8.09
C PHE A 541 32.64 -8.69 -7.49
N ALA A 542 33.28 -7.65 -6.96
CA ALA A 542 32.69 -6.53 -6.21
C ALA A 542 31.91 -6.97 -4.95
N PRO A 543 32.54 -7.59 -3.95
CA PRO A 543 31.85 -8.25 -2.83
C PRO A 543 30.90 -7.36 -2.03
N ASN A 544 31.24 -6.09 -1.84
CA ASN A 544 30.45 -5.10 -1.11
C ASN A 544 29.48 -4.30 -2.01
N GLY A 545 29.49 -4.53 -3.33
CA GLY A 545 28.54 -3.92 -4.24
C GLY A 545 27.13 -4.47 -4.00
N THR A 546 26.11 -3.70 -4.37
CA THR A 546 24.71 -4.13 -4.26
C THR A 546 24.29 -4.87 -5.53
N ALA A 547 23.27 -5.74 -5.39
CA ALA A 547 22.76 -6.53 -6.49
C ALA A 547 21.45 -5.96 -7.02
N THR A 548 21.31 -5.96 -8.35
CA THR A 548 20.06 -5.58 -9.02
C THR A 548 19.07 -6.75 -9.05
N ARG A 549 17.78 -6.44 -9.26
CA ARG A 549 16.72 -7.44 -9.44
C ARG A 549 16.99 -8.40 -10.60
N ALA A 550 17.54 -7.90 -11.71
CA ALA A 550 17.94 -8.73 -12.85
C ALA A 550 19.07 -9.71 -12.50
N GLU A 551 20.08 -9.25 -11.76
CA GLU A 551 21.18 -10.12 -11.32
C GLU A 551 20.71 -11.19 -10.33
N ALA A 552 19.82 -10.82 -9.39
CA ALA A 552 19.20 -11.76 -8.46
C ALA A 552 18.41 -12.86 -9.19
N ALA A 553 17.56 -12.48 -10.15
CA ALA A 553 16.80 -13.43 -10.96
C ALA A 553 17.73 -14.33 -11.80
N GLN A 554 18.76 -13.76 -12.43
CA GLN A 554 19.73 -14.51 -13.22
C GLN A 554 20.47 -15.57 -12.39
N MET A 555 20.86 -15.23 -11.17
CA MET A 555 21.63 -16.13 -10.31
C MET A 555 20.79 -17.34 -9.87
N LEU A 556 19.53 -17.11 -9.45
CA LEU A 556 18.60 -18.18 -9.11
C LEU A 556 18.16 -18.97 -10.34
N TYR A 557 18.04 -18.34 -11.51
CA TYR A 557 17.80 -19.03 -12.78
C TYR A 557 18.91 -20.00 -13.15
N ARG A 558 20.17 -19.56 -13.06
CA ARG A 558 21.32 -20.45 -13.27
C ARG A 558 21.34 -21.59 -12.28
N LEU A 559 20.96 -21.32 -11.02
CA LEU A 559 20.87 -22.34 -9.98
C LEU A 559 19.85 -23.45 -10.30
N ILE A 560 18.68 -23.10 -10.85
CA ILE A 560 17.69 -24.12 -11.24
C ILE A 560 17.98 -24.75 -12.61
N GLY A 561 18.73 -24.05 -13.47
CA GLY A 561 19.11 -24.50 -14.81
C GLY A 561 20.34 -25.41 -14.82
N SER A 562 21.18 -25.38 -13.78
CA SER A 562 22.24 -26.37 -13.55
C SER A 562 21.58 -27.69 -13.16
N LYS A 563 21.42 -28.59 -14.13
CA LYS A 563 20.84 -29.92 -13.93
C LYS A 563 21.48 -30.67 -12.76
N GLU A 564 20.61 -31.33 -11.99
CA GLU A 564 20.85 -32.67 -11.45
C GLU A 564 21.41 -33.57 -12.58
N GLU A 565 22.73 -33.80 -12.59
CA GLU A 565 23.35 -34.89 -13.37
C GLU A 565 23.41 -36.18 -12.54
#